data_AF-A0A349SI58-F1
#
_entry.id   AF-A0A349SI58-F1
#
_cell.length_a   1.000
_cell.length_b   1.000
_cell.length_c   1.000
_cell.angle_alpha   90.00
_cell.angle_beta   90.00
_cell.angle_gamma   90.00
#
_symmetry.space_group_name_H-M   'P 1'
#
loop_
_entity.id
_entity.type
_entity.pdbx_description
1 polymer ?
#
loop_
_entity_poly.entity_id
_entity_poly.type
_entity_poly.pdbx_seq_one_letter_code
_entity_poly.pdbx_strand_id
1 'polypeptide(L)' 'EKPILIGTWAAATWAIDFYRAHGYQVTSNAVKTALLRRYWTVPERQMATSVVLVKGDLASA' A
#
# COMPACT_ATOMS: atom_id res chain seq x y z
N GLU A 1 -1.85 -3.46 -17.82
CA GLU A 1 -2.97 -3.59 -16.86
C GLU A 1 -2.79 -2.56 -15.76
N LYS A 2 -3.87 -2.14 -15.09
CA LYS A 2 -3.77 -1.18 -13.97
C LYS A 2 -3.33 -1.88 -12.68
N PRO A 3 -2.48 -1.28 -11.86
CA PRO A 3 -2.06 -1.90 -10.61
C PRO A 3 -3.21 -1.96 -9.59
N ILE A 4 -3.18 -2.98 -8.75
CA ILE A 4 -4.07 -3.12 -7.59
C ILE A 4 -3.34 -2.65 -6.35
N LEU A 5 -3.97 -1.79 -5.56
CA LEU A 5 -3.40 -1.21 -4.35
C LEU A 5 -4.19 -1.66 -3.13
N ILE A 6 -3.49 -2.09 -2.09
CA ILE A 6 -4.06 -2.51 -0.81
C ILE A 6 -3.46 -1.65 0.31
N GLY A 7 -4.28 -0.83 0.95
CA GLY A 7 -3.91 -0.13 2.19
C GLY A 7 -4.21 -1.00 3.41
N THR A 8 -3.25 -1.16 4.32
CA THR A 8 -3.44 -1.84 5.61
C THR A 8 -2.59 -1.21 6.70
N TRP A 9 -2.80 -1.60 7.96
CA TRP A 9 -1.96 -1.19 9.08
C TRP A 9 -0.60 -1.89 9.01
N ALA A 10 0.48 -1.17 9.33
CA ALA A 10 1.82 -1.75 9.39
C ALA A 10 1.92 -2.90 10.41
N ALA A 11 1.08 -2.87 11.45
CA ALA A 11 0.98 -3.92 12.46
C ALA A 11 0.19 -5.17 12.01
N ALA A 12 -0.50 -5.13 10.86
CA ALA A 12 -1.28 -6.24 10.35
C ALA A 12 -0.38 -7.26 9.61
N THR A 13 0.60 -7.83 10.33
CA THR A 13 1.64 -8.70 9.78
C THR A 13 1.09 -9.88 8.99
N TRP A 14 0.07 -10.56 9.50
CA TRP A 14 -0.58 -11.68 8.80
C TRP A 14 -1.13 -11.28 7.43
N ALA A 15 -1.81 -10.13 7.34
CA ALA A 15 -2.37 -9.65 6.08
C ALA A 15 -1.26 -9.27 5.10
N ILE A 16 -0.19 -8.62 5.59
CA ILE A 16 0.97 -8.26 4.77
C ILE A 16 1.62 -9.51 4.18
N ASP A 17 1.84 -10.55 4.98
CA ASP A 17 2.45 -11.80 4.53
C ASP A 17 1.55 -12.56 3.55
N PHE A 18 0.24 -12.58 3.80
CA PHE A 18 -0.74 -13.12 2.86
C PHE A 18 -0.63 -12.45 1.48
N TYR A 19 -0.65 -11.11 1.42
CA TYR A 19 -0.57 -10.41 0.13
C TYR A 19 0.79 -10.59 -0.54
N ARG A 20 1.89 -10.60 0.23
CA ARG A 20 3.23 -10.90 -0.31
C ARG A 20 3.27 -12.28 -0.98
N ALA A 21 2.69 -13.30 -0.35
CA ALA A 21 2.59 -14.64 -0.93
C ALA A 21 1.77 -14.67 -2.24
N HIS A 22 0.88 -13.71 -2.46
CA HIS A 22 0.06 -13.58 -3.68
C HIS A 22 0.64 -12.61 -4.73
N GLY A 23 1.92 -12.27 -4.61
CA GLY A 23 2.66 -11.46 -5.57
C GLY A 23 2.50 -9.95 -5.39
N TYR A 24 2.05 -9.50 -4.23
CA TYR A 24 2.06 -8.08 -3.90
C TYR A 24 3.39 -7.66 -3.27
N GLN A 25 3.77 -6.41 -3.47
CA GLN A 25 4.99 -5.83 -2.92
C GLN A 25 4.64 -4.63 -2.03
N VAL A 26 5.31 -4.51 -0.88
CA VAL A 26 5.17 -3.33 -0.01
C VAL A 26 5.87 -2.15 -0.68
N THR A 27 5.17 -1.03 -0.80
CA THR A 27 5.71 0.20 -1.39
C THR A 27 6.65 0.93 -0.42
N SER A 28 7.52 1.80 -0.95
CA SER A 28 8.33 2.68 -0.12
C SER A 28 7.48 3.69 0.64
N ASN A 29 8.00 4.26 1.73
CA ASN A 29 7.26 5.25 2.52
C ASN A 29 6.82 6.48 1.70
N ALA A 30 7.65 6.94 0.76
CA ALA A 30 7.33 8.07 -0.12
C ALA A 30 6.16 7.72 -1.06
N VAL A 31 6.24 6.56 -1.71
CA VAL A 31 5.18 6.05 -2.61
C VAL A 31 3.89 5.81 -1.84
N LYS A 32 3.94 5.11 -0.69
CA LYS A 32 2.81 4.94 0.22
C LYS A 32 2.12 6.27 0.52
N THR A 33 2.89 7.27 0.92
CA THR A 33 2.36 8.60 1.31
C THR A 33 1.66 9.28 0.13
N ALA A 34 2.26 9.22 -1.06
CA ALA A 34 1.66 9.76 -2.27
C ALA A 34 0.36 9.03 -2.64
N LEU A 35 0.36 7.69 -2.62
CA LEU A 35 -0.82 6.87 -2.93
C LEU A 35 -1.96 7.10 -1.93
N LEU A 36 -1.67 7.14 -0.64
CA LEU A 36 -2.66 7.40 0.41
C LEU A 36 -3.29 8.78 0.25
N ARG A 37 -2.51 9.83 -0.06
CA ARG A 37 -3.07 11.17 -0.35
C ARG A 37 -3.90 11.22 -1.62
N ARG A 38 -3.56 10.37 -2.61
CA ARG A 38 -4.21 10.39 -3.92
C ARG A 38 -5.54 9.64 -3.94
N TYR A 39 -5.61 8.49 -3.29
CA TYR A 39 -6.70 7.54 -3.45
C TYR A 39 -7.50 7.26 -2.17
N TRP A 40 -7.03 7.72 -1.00
CA TRP A 40 -7.74 7.55 0.28
C TRP A 40 -7.94 8.87 1.01
N THR A 41 -9.00 8.94 1.81
CA THR A 41 -9.21 10.01 2.79
C THR A 41 -8.91 9.47 4.18
N VAL A 42 -7.65 9.62 4.62
CA VAL A 42 -7.17 9.17 5.94
C VAL A 42 -6.37 10.28 6.64
N PRO A 43 -6.43 10.42 7.97
CA PRO A 43 -5.62 11.39 8.71
C PRO A 43 -4.11 11.12 8.55
N GLU A 44 -3.27 12.17 8.57
CA GLU A 44 -1.81 12.02 8.43
C GLU A 44 -1.20 11.07 9.47
N ARG A 45 -1.71 11.12 10.71
CA ARG A 45 -1.30 10.20 11.79
C ARG A 45 -1.54 8.73 11.44
N GLN A 46 -2.59 8.43 10.69
CA GLN A 46 -2.90 7.07 10.24
C GLN A 46 -1.98 6.67 9.09
N MET A 47 -1.66 7.59 8.18
CA MET A 47 -0.71 7.31 7.10
C MET A 47 0.68 6.90 7.63
N ALA A 48 1.11 7.46 8.76
CA ALA A 48 2.37 7.09 9.41
C ALA A 48 2.40 5.62 9.87
N THR A 49 1.26 5.05 10.25
CA THR A 49 1.12 3.68 10.74
C THR A 49 0.50 2.72 9.71
N SER A 50 0.28 3.19 8.48
CA SER A 50 -0.16 2.37 7.36
C SER A 50 0.99 1.88 6.48
N VAL A 51 0.70 0.86 5.68
CA VAL A 51 1.48 0.42 4.52
C VAL A 51 0.53 0.30 3.32
N VAL A 52 1.08 0.46 2.12
CA VAL A 52 0.37 0.15 0.87
C VAL A 52 1.13 -0.94 0.15
N LEU A 53 0.43 -2.02 -0.20
CA LEU A 53 0.94 -3.05 -1.09
C LEU A 53 0.43 -2.85 -2.51
N VAL A 54 1.23 -3.22 -3.50
CA VAL A 54 0.88 -3.12 -4.91
C VAL A 54 1.09 -4.45 -5.63
N LYS A 55 0.20 -4.77 -6.57
CA LYS A 55 0.40 -5.82 -7.58
C LYS A 55 0.21 -5.22 -8.97
N GLY A 56 1.17 -5.45 -9.86
CA GLY A 56 1.26 -4.78 -11.16
C GLY A 56 2.21 -3.58 -11.15
N ASP A 57 2.40 -2.95 -12.29
CA ASP A 57 3.36 -1.87 -12.45
C ASP A 57 2.77 -0.51 -12.06
N LEU A 58 3.44 0.19 -11.14
CA LEU A 58 3.10 1.56 -10.73
C LEU A 58 3.41 2.58 -11.83
N ALA A 59 4.30 2.28 -12.78
CA ALA A 59 4.54 3.15 -13.94
C ALA A 59 3.32 3.23 -14.87
N SER A 60 2.34 2.35 -14.68
CA SER A 60 1.07 2.31 -15.42
C SER A 60 -0.10 3.01 -14.70
N ALA A 61 0.12 3.61 -13.51
CA ALA A 61 -0.90 4.29 -12.70
C ALA A 61 -0.73 5.81 -12.66
#